data_AF-A0A4Z0QWX6-F1
#
_entry.id   AF-A0A4Z0QWX6-F1
#
_cell.length_a   1.000
_cell.length_b   1.000
_cell.length_c   1.000
_cell.angle_alpha   90.00
_cell.angle_beta   90.00
_cell.angle_gamma   90.00
#
_symmetry.space_group_name_H-M   'P 1'
#
loop_
_entity.id
_entity.type
_entity.pdbx_description
1 polymer ?
#
loop_
_entity_poly.entity_id
_entity_poly.type
_entity_poly.pdbx_seq_one_letter_code
_entity_poly.pdbx_strand_id
1 'polypeptide(L)'
;MTTLLLVSRSVFLISVGLYLYYFSRRKKNDVVIQTWLTIVVGMFAGLVSALVDVNLGNYTWDSVRISFFLYSGIIIYSLWKLFQELKKRRH
;
A
#
# COMPACT_ATOMS: atom_id res chain seq x y z
N MET A 1 -10.75 13.00 13.03
CA MET A 1 -9.48 12.29 13.30
C MET A 1 -9.69 10.78 13.42
N THR A 2 -10.59 10.31 14.29
CA THR A 2 -10.89 8.86 14.47
C THR A 2 -11.51 8.18 13.25
N THR A 3 -12.39 8.86 12.52
CA THR A 3 -12.99 8.34 11.27
C THR A 3 -11.96 8.07 10.19
N LEU A 4 -10.98 8.96 10.03
CA LEU A 4 -9.92 8.84 9.03
C LEU A 4 -9.00 7.65 9.32
N LEU A 5 -8.67 7.43 10.60
CA LEU A 5 -7.92 6.26 11.08
C LEU A 5 -8.67 4.95 10.84
N LEU A 6 -9.98 4.94 11.07
CA LEU A 6 -10.80 3.75 10.90
C LEU A 6 -10.90 3.38 9.41
N VAL A 7 -11.15 4.38 8.56
CA VAL A 7 -11.15 4.21 7.10
C VAL A 7 -9.80 3.73 6.60
N SER A 8 -8.69 4.32 7.04
CA SER A 8 -7.35 3.93 6.59
C SER A 8 -6.99 2.49 7.02
N ARG A 9 -7.37 2.08 8.23
CA ARG A 9 -7.20 0.68 8.70
C ARG A 9 -8.05 -0.30 7.91
N SER A 10 -9.31 0.03 7.61
CA SER A 10 -10.17 -0.81 6.77
C SER A 10 -9.61 -0.95 5.35
N VAL A 11 -9.17 0.16 4.74
CA VAL A 11 -8.55 0.14 3.41
C VAL A 11 -7.28 -0.71 3.41
N PHE A 12 -6.44 -0.59 4.46
CA PHE A 12 -5.25 -1.43 4.61
C PHE A 12 -5.61 -2.93 4.67
N LEU A 13 -6.58 -3.31 5.50
CA LEU A 13 -7.01 -4.71 5.63
C LEU A 13 -7.59 -5.27 4.32
N ILE A 14 -8.46 -4.50 3.65
CA ILE A 14 -9.02 -4.87 2.34
C ILE A 14 -7.91 -5.05 1.32
N SER A 15 -6.93 -4.15 1.33
CA SER A 15 -5.78 -4.21 0.44
C SER A 15 -4.91 -5.44 0.67
N VAL A 16 -4.69 -5.85 1.93
CA VAL A 16 -3.97 -7.09 2.24
C VAL A 16 -4.74 -8.31 1.73
N GLY A 17 -6.06 -8.36 1.94
CA GLY A 17 -6.91 -9.44 1.43
C GLY A 17 -6.88 -9.55 -0.10
N LEU A 18 -7.01 -8.42 -0.79
CA LEU A 18 -6.91 -8.35 -2.24
C LEU A 18 -5.51 -8.73 -2.75
N TYR A 19 -4.45 -8.34 -2.04
CA TYR A 19 -3.09 -8.73 -2.39
C TYR A 19 -2.93 -10.25 -2.35
N LEU A 20 -3.35 -10.91 -1.26
CA LEU A 20 -3.31 -12.37 -1.15
C LEU A 20 -4.13 -13.07 -2.23
N TYR A 21 -5.31 -12.52 -2.54
CA TYR A 21 -6.18 -13.02 -3.59
C TYR A 21 -5.53 -12.96 -4.98
N TYR A 22 -5.02 -11.79 -5.37
CA TYR A 22 -4.37 -11.62 -6.67
C TYR A 22 -3.04 -12.36 -6.75
N PHE A 23 -2.29 -12.44 -5.64
CA PHE A 23 -1.06 -13.22 -5.58
C PHE A 23 -1.33 -14.71 -5.84
N SER A 24 -2.38 -15.27 -5.25
CA SER A 24 -2.81 -16.66 -5.50
C SER A 24 -3.26 -16.90 -6.95
N ARG A 25 -3.95 -15.91 -7.55
CA ARG A 25 -4.43 -15.99 -8.95
C ARG A 25 -3.41 -15.59 -10.03
N ARG A 26 -2.21 -15.15 -9.65
CA ARG A 26 -1.18 -14.60 -10.56
C ARG A 26 -0.79 -15.54 -11.71
N LYS A 27 -0.91 -16.85 -11.52
CA LYS A 27 -0.57 -17.86 -12.55
C LYS A 27 -1.69 -18.12 -13.56
N LYS A 28 -2.94 -17.78 -13.25
CA LYS A 28 -4.10 -18.08 -14.11
C LYS A 28 -4.63 -16.86 -14.87
N ASN A 29 -4.57 -15.69 -14.25
CA ASN A 29 -5.04 -14.44 -14.85
C ASN A 29 -3.91 -13.41 -14.84
N ASP A 30 -3.89 -12.52 -15.83
CA ASP A 30 -2.88 -11.46 -15.94
C ASP A 30 -3.18 -10.27 -15.00
N VAL A 31 -3.34 -10.57 -13.70
CA VAL A 31 -3.70 -9.67 -12.59
C VAL A 31 -2.50 -8.95 -12.00
N VAL A 32 -1.36 -8.94 -12.71
CA VAL A 32 -0.11 -8.33 -12.25
C VAL A 32 -0.29 -6.84 -11.95
N ILE A 33 -0.96 -6.10 -12.84
CA ILE A 33 -1.24 -4.66 -12.65
C ILE A 33 -2.14 -4.44 -11.42
N GLN A 34 -3.20 -5.22 -11.25
CA GLN A 34 -4.12 -5.13 -10.11
C GLN A 34 -3.40 -5.43 -8.79
N THR A 35 -2.44 -6.36 -8.80
CA THR A 35 -1.62 -6.69 -7.63
C THR A 35 -0.75 -5.50 -7.22
N TRP A 36 -0.04 -4.88 -8.18
CA TRP A 36 0.80 -3.72 -7.89
C TRP A 36 -0.01 -2.50 -7.44
N LEU A 37 -1.17 -2.25 -8.05
CA LEU A 37 -2.08 -1.19 -7.62
C LEU A 37 -2.56 -1.41 -6.19
N THR A 38 -2.91 -2.66 -5.86
CA THR A 38 -3.30 -3.03 -4.50
C THR A 38 -2.17 -2.76 -3.51
N ILE A 39 -0.93 -3.13 -3.82
CA ILE A 39 0.22 -2.83 -2.95
C ILE A 39 0.36 -1.33 -2.74
N VAL A 40 0.27 -0.51 -3.79
CA VAL A 40 0.39 0.95 -3.68
C VAL A 40 -0.70 1.53 -2.77
N VAL A 41 -1.96 1.13 -2.97
CA VAL A 41 -3.10 1.60 -2.17
C VAL A 41 -2.96 1.18 -0.70
N GLY A 42 -2.59 -0.07 -0.44
CA GLY A 42 -2.37 -0.57 0.92
C GLY A 42 -1.24 0.17 1.63
N MET A 43 -0.09 0.34 0.98
CA MET A 43 1.05 1.05 1.59
C MET A 43 0.72 2.53 1.87
N PHE A 44 -0.05 3.17 1.00
CA PHE A 44 -0.51 4.55 1.21
C PHE A 44 -1.47 4.65 2.40
N ALA A 45 -2.42 3.72 2.52
CA ALA A 45 -3.34 3.66 3.66
C ALA A 45 -2.62 3.39 4.99
N GLY A 46 -1.57 2.56 4.98
CA GLY A 46 -0.71 2.34 6.14
C GLY A 46 0.05 3.60 6.57
N LEU A 47 0.58 4.36 5.60
CA LEU A 47 1.30 5.61 5.84
C LEU A 47 0.36 6.70 6.40
N VAL A 48 -0.84 6.84 5.85
CA VAL A 48 -1.88 7.73 6.38
C VAL A 48 -2.28 7.34 7.80
N SER A 49 -2.42 6.05 8.09
CA SER A 49 -2.72 5.57 9.44
C SER A 49 -1.64 5.97 10.44
N ALA A 50 -0.36 5.77 10.09
CA ALA A 50 0.77 6.12 10.94
C ALA A 50 0.86 7.64 11.20
N LEU A 51 0.58 8.48 10.19
CA LEU A 51 0.55 9.93 10.35
C LEU A 51 -0.56 10.40 11.29
N VAL A 52 -1.76 9.80 11.21
CA VAL A 52 -2.87 10.14 12.11
C VAL A 52 -2.58 9.70 13.54
N ASP A 53 -1.97 8.53 13.71
CA ASP A 53 -1.59 7.98 15.01
C ASP A 53 -0.50 8.83 15.73
N VAL A 54 0.37 9.53 14.98
CA VAL A 54 1.30 10.56 15.54
C VAL A 54 0.55 11.79 16.03
N ASN A 55 -0.38 12.29 15.23
CA ASN A 55 -1.19 13.47 15.61
C ASN A 55 -2.09 13.20 16.84
N LEU A 56 -2.39 11.94 17.13
CA LEU A 56 -3.15 11.52 18.30
C LEU A 56 -2.27 11.30 19.55
N GLY A 57 -0.94 11.44 19.44
CA GLY A 57 -0.01 11.23 20.56
C GLY A 57 0.24 9.76 20.93
N ASN A 58 -0.27 8.81 20.14
CA ASN A 58 -0.11 7.38 20.38
C ASN A 58 1.28 6.85 19.97
N TYR A 59 1.98 7.59 19.09
CA TYR A 59 3.31 7.22 18.60
C TYR A 59 4.27 8.40 18.63
N THR A 60 5.54 8.11 18.89
CA THR A 60 6.64 9.08 18.75
C THR A 60 7.01 9.26 17.27
N TRP A 61 7.42 10.48 16.92
CA TRP A 61 7.86 10.83 15.56
C TRP A 61 8.98 9.93 15.03
N ASP A 62 9.82 9.39 15.92
CA ASP A 62 10.92 8.50 15.56
C ASP A 62 10.45 7.13 15.04
N SER A 63 9.44 6.52 15.68
CA SER A 63 8.86 5.25 15.21
C SER A 63 8.17 5.39 13.86
N VAL A 64 7.55 6.54 13.60
CA VAL A 64 6.88 6.80 12.32
C VAL A 64 7.86 7.12 11.21
N ARG A 65 9.04 7.67 11.52
CA ARG A 65 10.09 7.90 10.54
C ARG A 65 10.54 6.62 9.85
N ILE A 66 10.73 5.54 10.62
CA ILE A 66 11.11 4.21 10.10
C ILE A 66 10.00 3.66 9.18
N SER A 67 8.75 3.73 9.64
CA SER A 67 7.59 3.29 8.86
C SER A 67 7.45 4.10 7.56
N PHE A 68 7.69 5.40 7.62
CA PHE A 68 7.63 6.30 6.48
C PHE A 68 8.69 5.93 5.43
N PHE A 69 9.95 5.70 5.83
CA PHE A 69 11.02 5.29 4.91
C PHE A 69 10.73 3.92 4.27
N LEU A 70 10.23 2.97 5.06
CA LEU A 70 9.92 1.63 4.57
C LEU A 70 8.74 1.66 3.58
N TYR A 71 7.64 2.33 3.94
CA TYR A 71 6.47 2.45 3.06
C TYR A 71 6.78 3.25 1.79
N SER A 72 7.52 4.37 1.89
CA SER A 72 7.89 5.16 0.71
C SER A 72 8.78 4.37 -0.26
N GLY A 73 9.75 3.61 0.23
CA GLY A 73 10.57 2.74 -0.60
C GLY A 73 9.75 1.67 -1.35
N ILE A 74 8.81 1.03 -0.66
CA ILE A 74 7.92 0.02 -1.26
C ILE A 74 6.98 0.66 -2.29
N ILE A 75 6.44 1.86 -2.01
CA ILE A 75 5.58 2.59 -2.94
C ILE A 75 6.35 2.93 -4.22
N ILE A 76 7.56 3.49 -4.11
CA ILE A 76 8.39 3.84 -5.27
C ILE A 76 8.70 2.59 -6.10
N TYR A 77 9.13 1.51 -5.45
CA TYR A 77 9.41 0.24 -6.14
C TYR A 77 8.17 -0.31 -6.84
N SER A 78 7.02 -0.30 -6.16
CA SER A 78 5.76 -0.83 -6.70
C SER A 78 5.26 0.01 -7.88
N LEU A 79 5.37 1.34 -7.81
CA LEU A 79 5.08 2.24 -8.92
C LEU A 79 6.00 1.98 -10.10
N TRP A 80 7.30 1.83 -9.87
CA TRP A 80 8.25 1.52 -10.95
C TRP A 80 7.91 0.20 -11.65
N LYS A 81 7.62 -0.85 -10.88
CA LYS A 81 7.17 -2.13 -11.43
C LYS A 81 5.86 -2.01 -12.20
N LEU A 82 4.89 -1.26 -11.69
CA LEU A 82 3.62 -1.01 -12.36
C LEU A 82 3.81 -0.29 -13.69
N PHE A 83 4.69 0.72 -13.75
CA PHE A 83 5.06 1.41 -14.98
C PHE A 83 5.75 0.48 -15.99
N GLN A 84 6.65 -0.40 -15.55
CA GLN A 84 7.27 -1.38 -16.44
C GLN A 84 6.24 -2.34 -17.04
N GLU A 85 5.30 -2.82 -16.22
CA GLU A 85 4.26 -3.74 -16.68
C GLU A 85 3.29 -3.07 -17.67
N LEU A 86 2.89 -1.83 -17.40
CA LEU A 86 2.09 -1.01 -18.32
C LEU A 86 2.81 -0.77 -19.65
N LYS A 87 4.12 -0.46 -19.61
CA LYS A 87 4.92 -0.24 -20.82
C LYS A 87 5.03 -1.51 -21.66
N LYS A 88 5.18 -2.68 -21.04
CA LYS A 88 5.26 -3.98 -21.74
C LYS A 88 3.97 -4.35 -22.48
N ARG A 89 2.80 -3.96 -21.98
CA ARG A 89 1.51 -4.27 -22.62
C ARG A 89 1.06 -3.25 -23.67
N ARG A 90 1.78 -2.14 -23.81
CA ARG A 90 1.50 -1.09 -24.80
C ARG A 90 2.17 -1.35 -26.15
N HIS A 91 3.04 -2.35 -26.22
CA HIS A 91 3.85 -2.70 -27.39
C HIS A 91 3.36 -4.02 -27.99
#